data_AF-A9D0I3-F1
#
_entry.id   AF-A9D0I3-F1
#
_cell.length_a   1.000
_cell.length_b   1.000
_cell.length_c   1.000
_cell.angle_alpha   90.00
_cell.angle_beta   90.00
_cell.angle_gamma   90.00
#
_symmetry.space_group_name_H-M   'P 1'
#
loop_
_entity.id
_entity.type
_entity.pdbx_description
1 polymer ?
#
loop_
_entity_poly.entity_id
_entity_poly.type
_entity_poly.pdbx_seq_one_letter_code
_entity_poly.pdbx_strand_id
1 'polypeptide(L)'
;MPSQQELVFTADTFSRGALRMTVTLLRSMNPQLALTVQNQMCSPINPQADNNPSPKDNFKIDLVPLDVRGVVESLQKTGQHPQVDPGTQMMVKALIIDWINYANLLIGLENSKNAQ
;
A
#
# COMPACT_ATOMS: atom_id res chain seq x y z
N MET A 1 1.15 6.99 34.06
CA MET A 1 0.83 7.61 32.75
C MET A 1 0.99 6.51 31.70
N PRO A 2 0.04 6.30 30.78
CA PRO A 2 0.16 5.23 29.80
C PRO A 2 1.29 5.60 28.84
N SER A 3 2.29 4.73 28.75
CA SER A 3 3.40 4.84 27.83
C SER A 3 2.83 4.85 26.40
N GLN A 4 2.87 6.00 25.73
CA GLN A 4 2.54 6.06 24.30
C GLN A 4 3.59 5.22 23.59
N GLN A 5 3.23 4.00 23.18
CA GLN A 5 4.07 3.20 22.31
C GLN A 5 4.27 4.00 21.01
N GLU A 6 5.52 4.39 20.75
CA GLU A 6 5.88 5.06 19.52
C GLU A 6 5.63 4.08 18.36
N LEU A 7 4.56 4.31 17.61
CA LEU A 7 4.22 3.53 16.41
C LEU A 7 5.29 3.83 15.35
N VAL A 8 6.26 2.93 15.22
CA VAL A 8 7.27 3.00 14.17
C VAL A 8 6.62 2.57 12.85
N PHE A 9 6.45 3.52 11.93
CA PHE A 9 5.96 3.22 10.59
C PHE A 9 7.11 2.83 9.68
N THR A 10 7.03 1.65 9.10
CA THR A 10 7.98 1.10 8.13
C THR A 10 7.37 1.13 6.72
N ALA A 11 8.16 0.82 5.68
CA ALA A 11 7.71 0.91 4.28
C ALA A 11 6.61 -0.10 3.90
N ASP A 12 6.24 -1.02 4.79
CA ASP A 12 5.08 -1.91 4.69
C ASP A 12 3.81 -1.31 5.30
N THR A 13 3.85 -0.06 5.77
CA THR A 13 2.70 0.62 6.36
C THR A 13 2.04 1.57 5.38
N PHE A 14 0.76 1.36 5.11
CA PHE A 14 -0.02 2.17 4.18
C PHE A 14 -1.25 2.77 4.86
N SER A 15 -1.61 3.99 4.48
CA SER A 15 -2.86 4.60 4.91
C SER A 15 -4.07 3.99 4.21
N ARG A 16 -5.25 4.06 4.86
CA ARG A 16 -6.53 3.67 4.24
C ARG A 16 -6.75 4.33 2.88
N GLY A 17 -6.39 5.62 2.76
CA GLY A 17 -6.54 6.38 1.53
C GLY A 17 -5.70 5.79 0.40
N ALA A 18 -4.42 5.53 0.64
CA ALA A 18 -3.51 4.97 -0.35
C ALA A 18 -3.98 3.60 -0.85
N LEU A 19 -4.43 2.73 0.07
CA LEU A 19 -4.94 1.39 -0.28
C LEU A 19 -6.25 1.48 -1.07
N ARG A 20 -7.19 2.33 -0.66
CA ARG A 20 -8.45 2.51 -1.40
C ARG A 20 -8.23 3.04 -2.82
N MET A 21 -7.31 3.99 -2.98
CA MET A 21 -6.97 4.52 -4.30
C MET A 21 -6.29 3.45 -5.16
N THR A 22 -5.36 2.70 -4.58
CA THR A 22 -4.73 1.54 -5.25
C THR A 22 -5.79 0.54 -5.71
N VAL A 23 -6.69 0.10 -4.84
CA VAL A 23 -7.79 -0.82 -5.19
C VAL A 23 -8.65 -0.26 -6.33
N THR A 24 -8.98 1.04 -6.27
CA THR A 24 -9.82 1.70 -7.28
C THR A 24 -9.17 1.65 -8.66
N LEU A 25 -7.87 1.95 -8.72
CA LEU A 25 -7.09 1.91 -9.97
C LEU A 25 -6.93 0.48 -10.48
N LEU A 26 -6.72 -0.49 -9.59
CA LEU A 26 -6.54 -1.90 -9.98
C LEU A 26 -7.82 -2.56 -10.49
N ARG A 27 -9.00 -2.19 -9.99
CA ARG A 27 -10.27 -2.85 -10.35
C ARG A 27 -10.54 -2.91 -11.85
N SER A 28 -10.11 -1.91 -12.62
CA SER A 28 -10.33 -1.86 -14.06
C SER A 28 -9.36 -2.73 -14.86
N MET A 29 -8.20 -3.07 -14.31
CA MET A 29 -7.12 -3.80 -15.02
C MET A 29 -6.92 -5.21 -14.49
N ASN A 30 -6.93 -5.38 -13.17
CA ASN A 30 -6.72 -6.64 -12.48
C ASN A 30 -7.60 -6.72 -11.21
N PRO A 31 -8.87 -7.16 -11.37
CA PRO A 31 -9.83 -7.25 -10.27
C PRO A 31 -9.39 -8.21 -9.15
N GLN A 32 -8.64 -9.27 -9.48
CA GLN A 32 -8.13 -10.22 -8.49
C GLN A 32 -7.09 -9.55 -7.59
N LEU A 33 -6.11 -8.86 -8.18
CA LEU A 33 -5.11 -8.12 -7.41
C LEU A 33 -5.75 -6.99 -6.59
N ALA A 34 -6.78 -6.33 -7.12
CA ALA A 34 -7.54 -5.34 -6.39
C ALA A 34 -8.20 -5.93 -5.12
N LEU A 35 -8.76 -7.14 -5.22
CA LEU A 35 -9.31 -7.85 -4.05
C LEU A 35 -8.21 -8.23 -3.05
N THR A 36 -7.06 -8.70 -3.53
CA THR A 36 -5.91 -9.03 -2.68
C THR A 36 -5.46 -7.83 -1.86
N VAL A 37 -5.29 -6.65 -2.49
CA VAL A 37 -4.96 -5.40 -1.78
C VAL A 37 -6.09 -4.97 -0.85
N GLN A 38 -7.35 -5.17 -1.23
CA GLN A 38 -8.49 -4.84 -0.39
C GLN A 38 -8.52 -5.64 0.91
N ASN A 39 -8.14 -6.91 0.86
CA ASN A 39 -8.11 -7.80 2.02
C ASN A 39 -7.05 -7.40 3.06
N GLN A 40 -6.10 -6.53 2.70
CA GLN A 40 -5.10 -5.98 3.63
C GLN A 40 -5.70 -4.90 4.57
N MET A 41 -6.90 -4.38 4.26
CA MET A 41 -7.55 -3.31 5.03
C MET A 41 -8.46 -3.80 6.18
N CYS A 42 -8.29 -5.05 6.64
CA CYS A 42 -9.17 -5.63 7.67
C CYS A 42 -8.86 -5.14 9.09
N SER A 43 -7.59 -4.94 9.42
CA SER A 43 -7.16 -4.63 10.80
C SER A 43 -6.12 -3.52 10.81
N PRO A 44 -6.49 -2.27 11.17
CA PRO A 44 -5.52 -1.18 11.23
C PRO A 44 -4.57 -1.37 12.42
N ILE A 45 -3.32 -0.91 12.27
CA ILE A 45 -2.30 -0.95 13.35
C ILE A 45 -2.57 0.07 14.46
N ASN A 46 -3.37 1.10 14.16
CA ASN A 46 -3.75 2.15 15.08
C ASN A 46 -5.28 2.26 15.20
N PRO A 47 -5.96 1.21 15.71
CA PRO A 47 -7.42 1.19 15.81
C PRO A 47 -7.90 2.30 16.76
N GLN A 48 -8.99 2.97 16.39
CA GLN A 48 -9.70 3.87 17.30
C GLN A 48 -10.51 3.07 18.32
N ALA A 49 -10.71 3.63 19.52
CA ALA A 49 -11.42 2.96 20.61
C ALA A 49 -12.91 2.69 20.31
N ASP A 50 -13.50 3.41 19.36
CA ASP A 50 -14.90 3.31 18.96
C ASP A 50 -15.15 2.33 17.79
N ASN A 51 -14.12 1.57 17.35
CA ASN A 51 -14.16 0.65 16.21
C ASN A 51 -14.63 1.29 14.88
N ASN A 52 -14.63 2.62 14.77
CA ASN A 52 -15.09 3.31 13.57
C ASN A 52 -13.93 3.49 12.56
N PRO A 53 -14.13 3.29 11.24
CA PRO A 53 -13.08 3.50 10.24
C PRO A 53 -12.55 4.94 10.23
N SER A 54 -11.26 5.11 10.50
CA SER A 54 -10.61 6.42 10.50
C SER A 54 -9.91 6.72 9.18
N PRO A 55 -9.91 7.97 8.70
CA PRO A 55 -8.99 8.42 7.64
C PRO A 55 -7.51 8.29 8.04
N LYS A 56 -7.24 8.24 9.36
CA LYS A 56 -5.90 8.08 9.93
C LYS A 56 -5.50 6.63 10.13
N ASP A 57 -6.33 5.67 9.72
CA ASP A 57 -6.01 4.25 9.83
C ASP A 57 -4.81 3.91 8.94
N ASN A 58 -3.81 3.29 9.54
CA ASN A 58 -2.68 2.69 8.85
C ASN A 58 -2.80 1.17 8.93
N PHE A 59 -2.30 0.50 7.92
CA PHE A 59 -2.35 -0.95 7.79
C PHE A 59 -0.95 -1.43 7.47
N LYS A 60 -0.54 -2.49 8.17
CA LYS A 60 0.67 -3.22 7.82
C LYS A 60 0.30 -4.21 6.72
N ILE A 61 1.01 -4.15 5.62
CA ILE A 61 0.74 -4.94 4.43
C ILE A 61 1.63 -6.18 4.43
N ASP A 62 1.01 -7.32 4.12
CA ASP A 62 1.70 -8.58 3.88
C ASP A 62 1.26 -9.12 2.51
N LEU A 63 2.03 -8.79 1.49
CA LEU A 63 1.83 -9.24 0.12
C LEU A 63 3.08 -9.92 -0.40
N VAL A 64 2.87 -10.94 -1.23
CA VAL A 64 3.97 -11.63 -1.91
C VAL A 64 4.63 -10.69 -2.93
N PRO A 65 5.95 -10.80 -3.17
CA PRO A 65 6.68 -9.88 -4.07
C PRO A 65 6.10 -9.79 -5.49
N LEU A 66 5.53 -10.88 -6.01
CA LEU A 66 4.88 -10.90 -7.33
C LEU A 66 3.63 -10.02 -7.37
N ASP A 67 2.84 -10.00 -6.30
CA ASP A 67 1.66 -9.14 -6.20
C ASP A 67 2.08 -7.67 -6.12
N VAL A 68 3.11 -7.35 -5.32
CA VAL A 68 3.66 -6.00 -5.23
C VAL A 68 4.12 -5.49 -6.59
N ARG A 69 4.84 -6.32 -7.35
CA ARG A 69 5.22 -6.01 -8.73
C ARG A 69 4.01 -5.76 -9.61
N GLY A 70 3.00 -6.62 -9.53
CA GLY A 70 1.75 -6.46 -10.29
C GLY A 70 1.04 -5.14 -9.98
N VAL A 71 1.09 -4.68 -8.73
CA VAL A 71 0.52 -3.39 -8.33
C VAL A 71 1.28 -2.25 -9.02
N VAL A 72 2.60 -2.22 -8.90
CA VAL A 72 3.46 -1.17 -9.49
C VAL A 72 3.27 -1.10 -11.01
N GLU A 73 3.30 -2.23 -11.70
CA GLU A 73 3.14 -2.29 -13.16
C GLU A 73 1.75 -1.79 -13.60
N SER A 74 0.70 -2.13 -12.84
CA SER A 74 -0.66 -1.66 -13.10
C SER A 74 -0.77 -0.14 -12.90
N LEU A 75 -0.23 0.38 -11.80
CA LEU A 75 -0.22 1.82 -11.53
C LEU A 75 0.56 2.60 -12.60
N GLN A 76 1.69 2.08 -13.08
CA GLN A 76 2.46 2.69 -14.17
C GLN A 76 1.64 2.79 -15.46
N LYS A 77 0.90 1.73 -15.82
CA LYS A 77 0.01 1.75 -16.99
C LYS A 77 -1.08 2.81 -16.85
N THR A 78 -1.65 2.97 -15.66
CA THR A 78 -2.65 4.02 -15.42
C THR A 78 -2.03 5.42 -15.50
N GLY A 79 -0.85 5.63 -14.92
CA GLY A 79 -0.19 6.94 -14.90
C GLY A 79 0.29 7.42 -16.27
N GLN A 80 0.50 6.51 -17.23
CA GLN A 80 0.89 6.82 -18.60
C GLN A 80 -0.30 7.07 -19.54
N HIS A 81 -1.53 6.87 -19.06
CA HIS A 81 -2.70 7.00 -19.93
C HIS A 81 -2.96 8.49 -20.26
N PRO A 82 -3.05 8.87 -21.55
CA PRO A 82 -3.03 10.27 -21.99
C PRO A 82 -4.26 11.09 -21.57
N GLN A 83 -5.34 10.44 -21.13
CA GLN A 83 -6.57 11.11 -20.65
C GLN A 83 -6.63 11.31 -19.13
N VAL A 84 -5.57 10.95 -18.39
CA VAL A 84 -5.55 11.13 -16.93
C VAL A 84 -5.16 12.56 -16.61
N ASP A 85 -5.97 13.22 -15.77
CA ASP A 85 -5.73 14.59 -15.34
C ASP A 85 -4.46 14.71 -14.48
N PRO A 86 -3.81 15.89 -14.43
CA PRO A 86 -2.55 16.06 -13.71
C PRO A 86 -2.61 15.69 -12.22
N GLY A 87 -3.76 15.88 -11.56
CA GLY A 87 -3.96 15.53 -10.16
C GLY A 87 -3.90 14.02 -9.94
N THR A 88 -4.64 13.26 -10.75
CA THR A 88 -4.58 11.79 -10.71
C THR A 88 -3.20 11.27 -11.11
N GLN A 89 -2.52 11.89 -12.08
CA GLN A 89 -1.12 11.50 -12.42
C GLN A 89 -0.17 11.67 -11.23
N MET A 90 -0.28 12.78 -10.48
CA MET A 90 0.53 13.01 -9.29
C MET A 90 0.23 11.98 -8.19
N MET A 91 -1.05 11.69 -7.95
CA MET A 91 -1.48 10.66 -7.00
C MET A 91 -0.91 9.28 -7.38
N VAL A 92 -1.00 8.89 -8.66
CA VAL A 92 -0.46 7.61 -9.15
C VAL A 92 1.05 7.55 -8.94
N LYS A 93 1.79 8.63 -9.22
CA LYS A 93 3.24 8.70 -8.98
C LYS A 93 3.58 8.52 -7.50
N ALA A 94 2.83 9.16 -6.60
CA ALA A 94 3.01 8.99 -5.16
C ALA A 94 2.79 7.54 -4.73
N LEU A 95 1.70 6.91 -5.18
CA LEU A 95 1.42 5.50 -4.89
C LEU A 95 2.53 4.58 -5.40
N ILE A 96 3.04 4.81 -6.62
CA ILE A 96 4.16 4.02 -7.17
C ILE A 96 5.39 4.09 -6.26
N ILE A 97 5.73 5.27 -5.74
CA ILE A 97 6.86 5.45 -4.82
C ILE A 97 6.65 4.63 -3.53
N ASP A 98 5.46 4.70 -2.94
CA ASP A 98 5.14 3.94 -1.73
C ASP A 98 5.28 2.42 -1.95
N TRP A 99 4.75 1.91 -3.06
CA TRP A 99 4.85 0.50 -3.42
C TRP A 99 6.27 0.05 -3.76
N ILE A 100 7.10 0.92 -4.36
CA ILE A 100 8.53 0.65 -4.59
C ILE A 100 9.30 0.59 -3.26
N ASN A 101 9.01 1.50 -2.32
CA ASN A 101 9.62 1.47 -1.00
C ASN A 101 9.29 0.17 -0.27
N TYR A 102 8.05 -0.31 -0.38
CA TYR A 102 7.66 -1.61 0.15
C TYR A 102 8.42 -2.77 -0.52
N ALA A 103 8.54 -2.76 -1.85
CA ALA A 103 9.32 -3.77 -2.57
C ALA A 103 10.79 -3.79 -2.12
N ASN A 104 11.40 -2.63 -1.95
CA ASN A 104 12.79 -2.51 -1.46
C ASN A 104 12.93 -3.05 -0.03
N LEU A 105 11.94 -2.83 0.84
CA LEU A 105 11.91 -3.43 2.18
C LEU A 105 11.89 -4.96 2.09
N LEU A 106 11.03 -5.53 1.25
CA LEU A 106 10.95 -6.99 1.06
C LEU A 106 12.29 -7.57 0.58
N ILE A 107 12.96 -6.91 -0.38
CA ILE A 107 14.29 -7.29 -0.86
C ILE A 107 15.31 -7.23 0.28
N GLY A 108 15.30 -6.16 1.07
CA GLY A 108 16.19 -6.00 2.22
C GLY A 108 16.01 -7.13 3.25
N LEU A 109 14.76 -7.44 3.59
CA LEU A 109 14.42 -8.53 4.51
C LEU A 109 14.87 -9.90 3.98
N GLU A 110 14.67 -10.16 2.70
CA GLU A 110 15.09 -11.42 2.07
C GLU A 110 16.62 -11.55 2.07
N ASN A 111 17.35 -10.49 1.75
CA ASN A 111 18.81 -10.48 1.79
C ASN A 111 19.34 -10.70 3.22
N SER A 112 18.70 -10.13 4.24
CA SER A 112 19.09 -10.36 5.64
C SER A 112 18.88 -11.81 6.09
N LYS A 113 17.84 -12.48 5.61
CA LYS A 113 17.61 -13.91 5.91
C LYS A 113 18.67 -14.81 5.28
N ASN A 114 19.06 -14.52 4.04
CA ASN A 114 20.05 -15.31 3.30
C ASN A 114 21.50 -15.07 3.77
N ALA A 115 21.73 -14.08 4.64
CA ALA A 115 23.02 -13.78 5.25
C ALA A 115 23.25 -14.44 6.62
N GLN A 116 22.24 -15.15 7.16
CA GLN A 116 22.32 -15.96 8.38
C GLN A 116 22.49 -17.43 8.06
#